data_AF-A0A511WTX7-F1
#
_entry.id   AF-A0A511WTX7-F1
#
_cell.length_a   1.000
_cell.length_b   1.000
_cell.length_c   1.000
_cell.angle_alpha   90.00
_cell.angle_beta   90.00
_cell.angle_gamma   90.00
#
_symmetry.space_group_name_H-M   'P 1'
#
loop_
_entity.id
_entity.type
_entity.pdbx_description
1 polymer ?
#
loop_
_entity_poly.entity_id
_entity_poly.type
_entity_poly.pdbx_seq_one_letter_code
_entity_poly.pdbx_strand_id
1 'polypeptide(L)'
;MRDVPPEIIAHVYKLRWQIELFFRWIKQNLEIDHLFGRSENAVYGQVFGTLIAYVLLRWLYNDTETKWRLFASPNFLAFTRKFVYQTLPVEVRSEIQWFFLQGIGLSSKEEINKLVNNV
;
A
#
# COMPACT_ATOMS: atom_id res chain seq x y z
N MET A 1 39.03 -1.78 -17.85
CA MET A 1 37.69 -1.97 -18.43
C MET A 1 37.56 -3.24 -19.29
N ARG A 2 38.55 -4.15 -19.35
CA ARG A 2 38.55 -5.31 -20.28
C ARG A 2 38.50 -6.70 -19.61
N ASP A 3 38.09 -6.81 -18.36
CA ASP A 3 38.09 -8.10 -17.63
C ASP A 3 36.77 -8.39 -16.90
N VAL A 4 35.69 -7.67 -17.23
CA VAL A 4 34.38 -7.90 -16.60
C VAL A 4 33.69 -9.04 -17.36
N PRO A 5 33.31 -10.15 -16.68
CA PRO A 5 32.63 -11.26 -17.32
C PRO A 5 31.36 -10.78 -18.06
N PRO A 6 31.09 -11.28 -19.28
CA PRO A 6 29.91 -10.89 -20.06
C PRO A 6 28.59 -11.03 -19.29
N GLU A 7 28.51 -11.98 -18.37
CA GLU A 7 27.36 -12.24 -17.50
C GLU A 7 27.10 -11.08 -16.54
N ILE A 8 28.16 -10.47 -15.99
CA ILE A 8 28.03 -9.31 -15.10
C ILE A 8 27.55 -8.10 -15.90
N ILE A 9 28.05 -7.91 -17.12
CA ILE A 9 27.59 -6.85 -18.01
C ILE A 9 26.09 -7.05 -18.30
N ALA A 10 25.67 -8.25 -18.70
CA ALA A 10 24.27 -8.57 -18.95
C ALA A 10 23.39 -8.35 -17.69
N HIS A 11 23.89 -8.71 -16.52
CA HIS A 11 23.19 -8.51 -15.25
C HIS A 11 22.99 -7.03 -14.92
N VAL A 12 24.03 -6.20 -15.10
CA VAL A 12 23.93 -4.74 -14.90
C VAL A 12 22.91 -4.12 -15.85
N TYR A 13 22.90 -4.54 -17.12
CA TYR A 13 21.89 -4.08 -18.08
C TYR A 13 20.47 -4.53 -17.70
N LYS A 14 20.31 -5.74 -17.15
CA LYS A 14 19.02 -6.22 -16.64
C LYS A 14 18.54 -5.41 -15.44
N LEU A 15 19.42 -5.09 -14.50
CA LEU A 15 19.10 -4.24 -13.34
C LEU A 15 18.69 -2.83 -13.77
N ARG A 16 19.40 -2.25 -14.75
CA ARG A 16 19.03 -0.95 -15.32
C ARG A 16 17.61 -0.98 -15.90
N TRP A 17 17.28 -2.01 -16.67
CA TRP A 17 15.94 -2.19 -17.23
C TRP A 17 14.87 -2.35 -16.16
N GLN A 18 15.16 -3.06 -15.06
CA GLN A 18 14.22 -3.20 -13.95
C GLN A 18 13.91 -1.84 -13.29
N ILE A 19 14.91 -0.98 -13.10
CA ILE A 19 14.71 0.37 -12.56
C ILE A 19 13.90 1.24 -13.53
N GLU A 20 14.14 1.15 -14.83
CA GLU A 20 13.35 1.87 -15.85
C GLU A 20 11.89 1.40 -15.87
N LEU A 21 11.64 0.08 -15.75
CA LEU A 21 10.29 -0.48 -15.62
C LEU A 21 9.62 -0.04 -14.32
N PHE A 22 10.38 0.02 -13.21
CA PHE A 22 9.89 0.52 -11.93
C PHE A 22 9.47 1.99 -12.02
N PHE A 23 10.31 2.86 -12.60
CA PHE A 23 9.95 4.27 -12.79
C PHE A 23 8.81 4.48 -13.78
N ARG A 24 8.72 3.66 -14.83
CA ARG A 24 7.57 3.64 -15.74
C ARG A 24 6.29 3.28 -14.99
N TRP A 25 6.35 2.22 -14.19
CA TRP A 25 5.22 1.79 -13.37
C TRP A 25 4.81 2.85 -12.35
N ILE A 26 5.77 3.50 -11.68
CA ILE A 26 5.50 4.63 -10.76
C ILE A 26 4.75 5.73 -11.49
N LYS A 27 5.27 6.20 -12.63
CA LYS A 27 4.65 7.29 -13.39
C LYS A 27 3.24 6.95 -13.91
N GLN A 28 2.93 5.65 -14.08
CA GLN A 28 1.61 5.19 -14.53
C GLN A 28 0.62 4.96 -13.40
N ASN A 29 1.10 4.58 -12.21
CA ASN A 29 0.24 4.18 -11.08
C ASN A 29 0.13 5.27 -10.01
N LEU A 30 1.11 6.17 -9.94
CA LEU A 30 1.04 7.38 -9.14
C LEU A 30 0.66 8.52 -10.10
N GLU A 31 -0.60 8.92 -10.07
CA GLU A 31 -1.06 10.21 -10.63
C GLU A 31 -0.45 11.34 -9.80
N ILE A 32 0.87 11.58 -9.94
CA ILE A 32 1.55 12.73 -9.34
C ILE A 32 1.21 13.96 -10.20
N ASP A 33 -0.06 14.35 -10.23
CA ASP A 33 -0.53 15.47 -11.04
C ASP A 33 -0.07 16.82 -10.49
N HIS A 34 0.23 16.89 -9.19
CA HIS A 34 0.67 18.11 -8.53
C HIS A 34 1.84 17.87 -7.58
N LEU A 35 3.02 18.35 -7.96
CA LEU A 35 4.15 18.50 -7.04
C LEU A 35 3.88 19.72 -6.13
N PHE A 36 3.76 19.48 -4.82
CA PHE A 36 3.43 20.55 -3.85
C PHE A 36 4.61 21.52 -3.59
N GLY A 37 5.82 21.17 -4.05
CA GLY A 37 7.00 22.02 -3.96
C GLY A 37 8.04 21.66 -5.02
N ARG A 38 8.85 22.65 -5.45
CA ARG A 38 9.93 22.46 -6.44
C ARG A 38 11.30 22.19 -5.81
N SER A 39 11.39 22.11 -4.48
CA SER A 39 12.65 21.77 -3.82
C SER A 39 12.92 20.27 -3.93
N GLU A 40 14.17 19.88 -4.09
CA GLU A 40 14.57 18.47 -4.23
C GLU A 40 14.03 17.63 -3.06
N ASN A 41 14.16 18.13 -1.83
CA ASN A 41 13.65 17.44 -0.64
C ASN A 41 12.12 17.27 -0.64
N ALA A 42 11.36 18.24 -1.16
CA ALA A 42 9.91 18.12 -1.26
C ALA A 42 9.51 17.06 -2.30
N VAL A 43 10.22 17.01 -3.42
CA VAL A 43 9.99 16.00 -4.46
C VAL A 43 10.32 14.60 -3.93
N TYR A 44 11.46 14.42 -3.27
CA TYR A 44 11.83 13.13 -2.66
C TYR A 44 10.81 12.71 -1.61
N GLY A 45 10.44 13.60 -0.69
CA GLY A 45 9.44 13.31 0.35
C GLY A 45 8.09 12.90 -0.24
N GLN A 46 7.63 13.59 -1.30
CA GLN A 46 6.36 13.28 -1.96
C GLN A 46 6.40 11.89 -2.63
N VAL A 47 7.47 11.58 -3.37
CA VAL A 47 7.62 10.28 -4.02
C VAL A 47 7.68 9.15 -3.00
N PHE A 48 8.51 9.28 -1.96
CA PHE A 48 8.58 8.27 -0.90
C PHE A 48 7.26 8.12 -0.14
N GLY A 49 6.60 9.23 0.19
CA GLY A 49 5.29 9.23 0.85
C GLY A 49 4.23 8.51 0.03
N THR A 50 4.12 8.80 -1.27
CA THR A 50 3.14 8.14 -2.14
C THR A 50 3.48 6.66 -2.35
N LEU A 51 4.76 6.28 -2.42
CA LEU A 51 5.16 4.87 -2.49
C LEU A 51 4.79 4.11 -1.22
N ILE A 52 5.07 4.68 -0.04
CA ILE A 52 4.70 4.07 1.25
C ILE A 52 3.17 3.91 1.33
N ALA A 53 2.42 4.97 1.01
CA ALA A 53 0.96 4.92 0.99
C ALA A 53 0.42 3.84 0.03
N TYR A 54 1.00 3.73 -1.17
CA TYR A 54 0.61 2.70 -2.13
C TYR A 54 0.86 1.29 -1.60
N VAL A 55 2.05 1.03 -1.04
CA VAL A 55 2.41 -0.29 -0.50
C VAL A 55 1.49 -0.67 0.65
N LEU A 56 1.22 0.25 1.58
CA LEU A 56 0.29 0.02 2.68
C LEU A 56 -1.11 -0.27 2.18
N LEU A 57 -1.61 0.50 1.21
CA LEU A 57 -2.94 0.30 0.64
C LEU A 57 -3.06 -1.04 -0.09
N ARG A 58 -2.00 -1.45 -0.80
CA ARG A 58 -1.95 -2.73 -1.50
C ARG A 58 -1.87 -3.91 -0.54
N TRP A 59 -1.08 -3.77 0.52
CA TRP A 59 -1.01 -4.75 1.60
C TRP A 59 -2.38 -4.93 2.28
N LEU A 60 -3.04 -3.82 2.62
CA LEU A 60 -4.37 -3.82 3.24
C LEU A 60 -5.44 -4.49 2.35
N TYR A 61 -5.38 -4.24 1.05
CA TYR A 61 -6.25 -4.90 0.08
C TYR A 61 -6.04 -6.42 0.05
N ASN A 62 -4.80 -6.89 0.09
CA ASN A 62 -4.49 -8.32 0.09
C ASN A 62 -4.94 -8.99 1.40
N ASP A 63 -4.77 -8.31 2.54
CA ASP A 63 -5.21 -8.81 3.86
C ASP A 63 -6.74 -8.96 3.91
N THR A 64 -7.45 -7.94 3.42
CA THR A 64 -8.92 -7.91 3.39
C THR A 64 -9.54 -8.60 2.18
N GLU A 65 -8.73 -9.21 1.29
CA GLU A 65 -9.17 -9.73 -0.01
C GLU A 65 -10.33 -10.72 0.15
N THR A 66 -10.25 -11.58 1.16
CA THR A 66 -11.25 -12.63 1.40
C THR A 66 -12.64 -12.04 1.64
N LYS A 67 -12.77 -11.04 2.52
CA LYS A 67 -14.07 -10.39 2.79
C LYS A 67 -14.46 -9.43 1.67
N TRP A 68 -13.50 -8.68 1.14
CA TRP A 68 -13.73 -7.72 0.07
C TRP A 68 -14.31 -8.38 -1.19
N ARG A 69 -13.80 -9.56 -1.58
CA ARG A 69 -14.31 -10.32 -2.73
C ARG A 69 -15.74 -10.82 -2.53
N LEU A 70 -16.17 -11.05 -1.30
CA LEU A 70 -17.52 -11.53 -0.98
C LEU A 70 -18.55 -10.39 -1.03
N PHE A 71 -18.17 -9.19 -0.58
CA PHE A 71 -19.14 -8.09 -0.37
C PHE A 71 -19.06 -6.94 -1.37
N ALA A 72 -18.03 -6.89 -2.24
CA ALA A 72 -17.87 -5.77 -3.15
C ALA A 72 -17.40 -6.16 -4.56
N SER A 73 -16.12 -6.47 -4.74
CA SER A 73 -15.53 -6.68 -6.07
C SER A 73 -14.13 -7.29 -5.94
N PRO A 74 -13.61 -8.01 -6.94
CA PRO A 74 -12.19 -8.35 -6.94
C PRO A 74 -11.28 -7.18 -7.38
N ASN A 75 -11.80 -6.04 -7.84
CA ASN A 75 -10.93 -5.00 -8.41
C ASN A 75 -10.27 -4.11 -7.33
N PHE A 76 -8.93 -4.01 -7.36
CA PHE A 76 -8.16 -3.10 -6.50
C PHE A 76 -8.60 -1.64 -6.69
N LEU A 77 -8.91 -1.20 -7.91
CA LEU A 77 -9.35 0.17 -8.16
C LEU A 77 -10.70 0.49 -7.49
N ALA A 78 -11.60 -0.50 -7.44
CA ALA A 78 -12.85 -0.33 -6.72
C ALA A 78 -12.63 -0.24 -5.21
N PHE A 79 -11.65 -0.99 -4.69
CA PHE A 79 -11.23 -0.92 -3.28
C PHE A 79 -10.64 0.44 -2.95
N THR A 80 -9.63 0.90 -3.68
CA THR A 80 -8.97 2.19 -3.42
C THR A 80 -9.95 3.35 -3.49
N ARG A 81 -10.85 3.36 -4.48
CA ARG A 81 -11.90 4.36 -4.59
C ARG A 81 -12.81 4.37 -3.36
N LYS A 82 -13.36 3.21 -2.97
CA LYS A 82 -14.22 3.12 -1.78
C LYS A 82 -13.46 3.44 -0.49
N PHE A 83 -12.16 3.14 -0.44
CA PHE A 83 -11.29 3.48 0.68
C PHE A 83 -11.12 4.98 0.84
N VAL A 84 -10.77 5.69 -0.24
CA VAL A 84 -10.62 7.14 -0.24
C VAL A 84 -11.93 7.86 0.11
N TYR A 85 -13.06 7.38 -0.43
CA TYR A 85 -14.38 7.93 -0.10
C TYR A 85 -14.94 7.44 1.25
N GLN A 86 -14.20 6.63 2.02
CA GLN A 86 -14.64 6.08 3.31
C GLN A 86 -15.95 5.26 3.24
N THR A 87 -16.29 4.74 2.06
CA THR A 87 -17.52 3.98 1.77
C THR A 87 -17.27 2.47 1.68
N LEU A 88 -16.30 1.95 2.46
CA LEU A 88 -16.10 0.50 2.55
C LEU A 88 -17.29 -0.20 3.23
N PRO A 89 -17.63 -1.42 2.80
CA PRO A 89 -18.54 -2.30 3.53
C PRO A 89 -18.11 -2.47 5.00
N VAL A 90 -19.08 -2.63 5.90
CA VAL A 90 -18.85 -2.66 7.35
C VAL A 90 -18.00 -3.88 7.77
N GLU A 91 -18.09 -4.97 7.03
CA GLU A 91 -17.37 -6.23 7.25
C GLU A 91 -15.87 -6.05 7.05
N VAL A 92 -15.50 -5.35 5.97
CA VAL A 92 -14.11 -5.03 5.64
C VAL A 92 -13.57 -3.98 6.60
N ARG A 93 -14.37 -2.96 6.94
CA ARG A 93 -13.98 -1.92 7.89
C ARG A 93 -13.69 -2.48 9.28
N SER A 94 -14.52 -3.43 9.73
CA SER A 94 -14.35 -4.08 11.02
C SER A 94 -13.05 -4.87 11.07
N GLU A 95 -12.70 -5.59 10.00
CA GLU A 95 -11.43 -6.33 9.89
C GLU A 95 -10.21 -5.41 9.97
N ILE A 96 -10.24 -4.32 9.21
CA ILE A 96 -9.20 -3.28 9.25
C ILE A 96 -9.08 -2.72 10.68
N GLN A 97 -10.21 -2.43 11.33
CA GLN A 97 -10.23 -1.93 12.70
C GLN A 97 -9.65 -2.95 13.69
N TRP A 98 -10.00 -4.23 13.56
CA TRP A 98 -9.44 -5.30 14.39
C TRP A 98 -7.92 -5.41 14.25
N PHE A 99 -7.39 -5.28 13.02
CA PHE A 99 -5.96 -5.25 12.77
C PHE A 99 -5.27 -4.11 13.52
N PHE A 100 -5.80 -2.88 13.43
CA PHE A 100 -5.23 -1.74 14.15
C PHE A 100 -5.30 -1.90 15.67
N LEU A 101 -6.36 -2.50 16.20
CA LEU A 101 -6.51 -2.76 17.63
C LEU A 101 -5.52 -3.83 18.12
N GLN A 102 -5.27 -4.87 17.32
CA GLN A 102 -4.28 -5.90 17.65
C GLN A 102 -2.86 -5.33 17.70
N GLY A 103 -2.53 -4.36 16.82
CA GLY A 103 -1.25 -3.65 16.83
C GLY A 103 -0.99 -2.80 18.08
N ILE A 104 -2.03 -2.44 18.83
CA ILE A 104 -1.95 -1.68 20.09
C ILE A 104 -1.78 -2.62 21.31
N GLY A 105 -1.75 -3.95 21.10
CA GLY A 105 -1.57 -4.95 22.16
C GLY A 105 -2.87 -5.47 22.76
N LEU A 106 -4.03 -5.10 22.21
CA LEU A 106 -5.34 -5.61 22.64
C LEU A 106 -5.67 -6.88 21.86
N SER A 107 -5.31 -8.02 22.44
CA SER A 107 -5.41 -9.33 21.78
C SER A 107 -6.71 -10.09 22.05
N SER A 108 -7.60 -9.63 22.94
CA SER A 108 -8.79 -10.42 23.32
C SER A 108 -10.10 -9.63 23.23
N LYS A 109 -11.10 -10.23 22.54
CA LYS A 109 -12.50 -9.79 22.54
C LYS A 109 -13.09 -9.69 23.96
N GLU A 110 -12.45 -10.33 24.93
CA GLU A 110 -12.83 -10.38 26.35
C GLU A 110 -12.51 -9.07 27.10
N GLU A 111 -11.47 -8.32 26.69
CA GLU A 111 -11.15 -6.99 27.24
C GLU A 111 -12.16 -5.94 26.76
N ILE A 112 -12.56 -6.02 25.48
CA ILE A 112 -13.58 -5.13 24.91
C ILE A 112 -14.94 -5.39 25.56
N ASN A 113 -15.30 -6.66 25.80
CA ASN A 113 -16.54 -6.99 26.49
C ASN A 113 -16.53 -6.54 27.97
N LYS A 114 -15.38 -6.56 28.65
CA LYS A 114 -15.25 -6.01 30.00
C LYS A 114 -15.40 -4.48 30.04
N LEU A 115 -14.96 -3.76 29.02
CA LEU A 115 -15.12 -2.30 28.94
C LEU A 115 -16.54 -1.88 28.55
N VAL A 116 -17.24 -2.66 27.72
CA VAL A 116 -18.62 -2.35 27.28
C VAL A 116 -19.66 -2.73 28.35
N ASN A 117 -19.44 -3.78 29.13
CA ASN A 117 -20.39 -4.23 30.16
C ASN A 117 -20.14 -3.66 31.56
N ASN A 118 -19.17 -2.74 31.70
CA ASN A 118 -18.83 -2.09 32.98
C ASN A 118 -19.01 -0.56 32.91
N VAL A 119 -19.88 -0.11 32.00
CA VAL A 119 -20.46 1.25 31.91
C VAL A 119 -21.96 1.15 32.09
#